data_AF-A0A7W1PXN3-F1
#
_entry.id   AF-A0A7W1PXN3-F1
#
_cell.length_a   1.000
_cell.length_b   1.000
_cell.length_c   1.000
_cell.angle_alpha   90.00
_cell.angle_beta   90.00
_cell.angle_gamma   90.00
#
_symmetry.space_group_name_H-M   'P 1'
#
loop_
_entity.id
_entity.type
_entity.pdbx_description
1 polymer ?
#
loop_
_entity_poly.entity_id
_entity_poly.type
_entity_poly.pdbx_seq_one_letter_code
_entity_poly.pdbx_strand_id
1 'polypeptide(L)'
;MGLTKSEIFTKGQNNIASIAKVLGHPARIAILQHLLKVQACICGDLVEEIGLAQATISQHLKELKNAGLIKGNIEGTSICYCIDAAKWLEVKS
;
A
#
# COMPACT_ATOMS: atom_id res chain seq x y z
N MET A 1 -15.09 -28.51 5.40
CA MET A 1 -14.41 -27.21 5.20
C MET A 1 -15.32 -26.17 5.82
N GLY A 2 -14.84 -25.40 6.79
CA GLY A 2 -15.67 -24.41 7.51
C GLY A 2 -16.01 -23.20 6.63
N LEU A 3 -17.07 -22.48 6.99
CA LEU A 3 -17.47 -21.23 6.35
C LEU A 3 -16.28 -20.25 6.30
N THR A 4 -16.08 -19.59 5.17
CA THR A 4 -15.00 -18.61 4.97
C THR A 4 -15.39 -17.23 5.52
N LYS A 5 -14.39 -16.38 5.80
CA LYS A 5 -14.62 -15.00 6.30
C LYS A 5 -15.56 -14.20 5.36
N SER A 6 -15.49 -14.46 4.06
CA SER A 6 -16.31 -13.84 3.03
C SER A 6 -17.80 -14.17 3.15
N GLU A 7 -18.15 -15.29 3.79
CA GLU A 7 -19.52 -15.80 3.88
C GLU A 7 -20.20 -15.47 5.22
N ILE A 8 -19.41 -15.16 6.26
CA ILE A 8 -19.91 -14.92 7.63
C ILE A 8 -20.07 -13.42 7.92
N PHE A 9 -19.18 -12.58 7.38
CA PHE A 9 -19.13 -11.15 7.70
C PHE A 9 -19.69 -10.29 6.58
N THR A 10 -20.19 -9.10 6.95
CA THR A 10 -20.68 -8.13 5.96
C THR A 10 -19.56 -7.71 5.00
N LYS A 11 -19.94 -7.28 3.80
CA LYS A 11 -18.99 -6.74 2.81
C LYS A 11 -18.14 -5.60 3.38
N GLY A 12 -18.74 -4.73 4.19
CA GLY A 12 -18.04 -3.63 4.88
C GLY A 12 -16.98 -4.13 5.85
N GLN A 13 -17.32 -5.07 6.73
CA GLN A 13 -16.37 -5.68 7.69
C GLN A 13 -15.20 -6.36 6.97
N ASN A 14 -15.47 -7.12 5.90
CA ASN A 14 -14.44 -7.79 5.12
C ASN A 14 -13.53 -6.80 4.39
N ASN A 15 -14.07 -5.68 3.91
CA ASN A 15 -13.28 -4.62 3.27
C ASN A 15 -12.36 -3.92 4.29
N ILE A 16 -12.88 -3.52 5.45
CA ILE A 16 -12.10 -2.91 6.53
C ILE A 16 -10.99 -3.86 6.98
N ALA A 17 -11.31 -5.15 7.21
CA ALA A 17 -10.33 -6.14 7.64
C ALA A 17 -9.21 -6.33 6.60
N SER A 18 -9.54 -6.28 5.31
CA SER A 18 -8.57 -6.40 4.22
C SER A 18 -7.61 -5.21 4.18
N ILE A 19 -8.12 -3.98 4.32
CA ILE A 19 -7.28 -2.78 4.40
C ILE A 19 -6.45 -2.77 5.68
N ALA A 20 -7.06 -3.09 6.83
CA ALA A 20 -6.37 -3.14 8.12
C ALA A 20 -5.21 -4.16 8.11
N LYS A 21 -5.38 -5.32 7.45
CA LYS A 21 -4.31 -6.29 7.24
C LYS A 21 -3.13 -5.69 6.46
N VAL A 22 -3.40 -4.77 5.53
CA VAL A 22 -2.36 -4.07 4.76
C VAL A 22 -1.69 -2.98 5.59
N LEU A 23 -2.46 -2.21 6.36
CA LEU A 23 -1.91 -1.15 7.21
C LEU A 23 -1.15 -1.71 8.43
N GLY A 24 -1.46 -2.92 8.88
CA GLY A 24 -0.87 -3.51 10.10
C GLY A 24 0.62 -3.86 10.05
N HIS A 25 1.36 -3.54 8.97
CA HIS A 25 2.81 -3.79 8.90
C HIS A 25 3.59 -2.47 8.95
N PRO A 26 4.57 -2.31 9.86
CA PRO A 26 5.26 -1.03 10.09
C PRO A 26 5.96 -0.49 8.86
N ALA A 27 6.63 -1.35 8.08
CA ALA A 27 7.29 -0.92 6.83
C ALA A 27 6.31 -0.30 5.81
N ARG A 28 5.07 -0.82 5.73
CA ARG A 28 4.05 -0.27 4.82
C ARG A 28 3.55 1.09 5.29
N ILE A 29 3.44 1.29 6.61
CA ILE A 29 3.14 2.60 7.20
C ILE A 29 4.26 3.60 6.90
N ALA A 30 5.53 3.21 7.07
CA ALA A 30 6.67 4.08 6.78
C ALA A 30 6.70 4.52 5.30
N ILE A 31 6.48 3.59 4.37
CA ILE A 31 6.37 3.89 2.93
C ILE A 31 5.22 4.88 2.67
N LEU A 32 4.02 4.62 3.21
CA LEU A 32 2.88 5.51 3.01
C LEU A 32 3.13 6.91 3.58
N GLN A 33 3.72 7.03 4.77
CA GLN A 33 4.08 8.31 5.37
C GLN A 33 5.08 9.08 4.51
N HIS A 34 6.09 8.41 3.98
CA HIS A 34 7.07 9.02 3.10
C HIS A 34 6.41 9.54 1.81
N LEU A 35 5.59 8.72 1.14
CA LEU A 35 4.87 9.11 -0.07
C LEU A 35 3.89 10.27 0.18
N LEU A 36 3.19 10.28 1.32
CA LEU A 36 2.31 11.37 1.73
C LEU A 36 3.06 12.68 1.98
N LYS A 37 4.29 12.60 2.51
CA LYS A 37 5.13 13.78 2.79
C LYS A 37 5.63 14.43 1.50
N VAL A 38 6.05 13.62 0.52
CA VAL A 38 6.60 14.10 -0.76
C VAL A 38 5.50 14.65 -1.68
N GLN A 39 4.26 14.16 -1.56
CA GLN A 39 3.10 14.59 -2.38
C GLN A 39 3.33 14.47 -3.90
N ALA A 40 4.28 13.65 -4.33
CA ALA A 40 4.61 13.36 -5.71
C ALA A 40 4.90 11.87 -5.91
N CYS A 41 4.99 11.43 -7.17
CA CYS A 41 5.42 10.07 -7.47
C CYS A 41 6.93 9.95 -7.33
N ILE A 42 7.39 8.94 -6.60
CA ILE A 42 8.82 8.69 -6.38
C ILE A 42 9.29 7.61 -7.34
N CYS A 43 10.23 7.99 -8.20
CA CYS A 43 10.90 7.13 -9.17
C CYS A 43 12.32 6.85 -8.65
N GLY A 44 12.49 5.85 -7.78
CA GLY A 44 13.79 5.63 -7.15
C GLY A 44 13.76 4.57 -6.06
N ASP A 45 14.93 4.32 -5.48
CA ASP A 45 15.08 3.32 -4.45
C ASP A 45 14.67 3.86 -3.07
N LEU A 46 13.63 3.28 -2.47
CA LEU A 46 13.21 3.59 -1.11
C LEU A 46 14.10 2.90 -0.06
N VAL A 47 15.12 2.13 -0.48
CA VAL A 47 16.05 1.42 0.41
C VAL A 47 16.69 2.36 1.43
N GLU A 48 17.21 3.52 1.00
CA GLU A 48 17.91 4.44 1.91
C GLU A 48 16.95 5.11 2.90
N GLU A 49 15.76 5.47 2.44
CA GLU A 49 14.74 6.16 3.26
C GLU A 49 14.09 5.24 4.30
N ILE A 50 13.84 3.97 3.94
CA ILE A 50 13.12 3.02 4.78
C ILE A 50 14.10 2.08 5.53
N GLY A 51 15.34 1.95 5.06
CA GLY A 51 16.38 1.10 5.66
C GLY A 51 16.14 -0.41 5.45
N LEU A 52 15.35 -0.78 4.44
CA LEU A 52 15.05 -2.18 4.10
C LEU A 52 15.61 -2.54 2.74
N ALA A 53 15.91 -3.83 2.52
CA ALA A 53 16.40 -4.31 1.24
C ALA A 53 15.38 -4.09 0.10
N GLN A 54 15.89 -3.88 -1.11
CA GLN A 54 15.10 -3.56 -2.31
C GLN A 54 13.99 -4.59 -2.59
N ALA A 55 14.28 -5.88 -2.40
CA ALA A 55 13.30 -6.96 -2.61
C ALA A 55 12.13 -6.88 -1.61
N THR A 56 12.44 -6.58 -0.34
CA THR A 56 11.44 -6.40 0.73
C THR A 56 10.56 -5.20 0.46
N ILE A 57 11.16 -4.08 0.04
CA ILE A 57 10.43 -2.87 -0.35
C ILE A 57 9.52 -3.14 -1.55
N SER A 58 10.02 -3.82 -2.58
CA SER A 58 9.23 -4.19 -3.76
C SER A 58 8.01 -5.03 -3.39
N GLN A 59 8.16 -5.97 -2.46
CA GLN A 59 7.05 -6.76 -1.95
C GLN A 59 6.02 -5.89 -1.22
N HIS A 60 6.46 -4.98 -0.36
CA HIS A 60 5.56 -4.05 0.33
C HIS A 60 4.82 -3.11 -0.62
N LEU A 61 5.50 -2.56 -1.63
CA LEU A 61 4.89 -1.73 -2.67
C LEU A 61 3.84 -2.50 -3.47
N LYS A 62 4.12 -3.77 -3.81
CA LYS A 62 3.16 -4.63 -4.49
C LYS A 62 1.89 -4.84 -3.65
N GLU A 63 2.04 -5.13 -2.36
CA GLU A 63 0.90 -5.29 -1.44
C GLU A 63 0.08 -3.99 -1.29
N LEU A 64 0.75 -2.84 -1.17
CA LEU A 64 0.11 -1.53 -1.10
C LEU A 64 -0.65 -1.19 -2.40
N LYS A 65 -0.05 -1.52 -3.56
CA LYS A 65 -0.67 -1.33 -4.87
C LYS A 65 -1.88 -2.24 -5.06
N ASN A 66 -1.78 -3.51 -4.66
CA ASN A 66 -2.90 -4.45 -4.71
C ASN A 66 -4.07 -4.02 -3.82
N ALA A 67 -3.80 -3.34 -2.70
CA ALA A 67 -4.81 -2.74 -1.84
C ALA A 67 -5.42 -1.44 -2.40
N GLY A 68 -4.88 -0.92 -3.51
CA GLY A 68 -5.29 0.33 -4.12
C GLY A 68 -4.85 1.58 -3.36
N LEU A 69 -3.96 1.47 -2.37
CA LEU A 69 -3.51 2.61 -1.56
C LEU A 69 -2.48 3.47 -2.31
N ILE A 70 -1.76 2.87 -3.25
CA ILE A 70 -0.76 3.54 -4.09
C ILE A 70 -0.98 3.18 -5.57
N LYS A 71 -0.56 4.09 -6.45
CA LYS A 71 -0.41 3.87 -7.89
C LYS A 71 1.04 3.62 -8.22
N GLY A 72 1.27 2.88 -9.30
CA GLY A 72 2.60 2.64 -9.85
C GLY A 72 2.58 2.81 -11.36
N ASN A 73 3.30 3.80 -11.88
CA ASN A 73 3.47 4.06 -13.32
C ASN A 73 4.90 3.76 -13.76
N ILE A 74 5.08 3.28 -14.99
CA ILE A 74 6.43 3.04 -15.54
C ILE A 74 6.91 4.36 -16.16
N GLU A 75 8.05 4.87 -15.71
CA GLU A 75 8.73 6.00 -16.32
C GLU A 75 10.16 5.60 -16.69
N GLY A 76 10.43 5.55 -17.99
CA GLY A 76 11.71 5.04 -18.51
C GLY A 76 11.94 3.59 -18.11
N THR A 77 13.01 3.34 -17.35
CA THR A 77 13.40 2.00 -16.86
C THR A 77 12.94 1.72 -15.43
N SER A 78 12.27 2.67 -14.78
CA SER A 78 11.89 2.59 -13.36
C SER A 78 10.37 2.63 -13.17
N ILE A 79 9.89 2.12 -12.04
CA ILE A 79 8.48 2.26 -11.62
C ILE A 79 8.40 3.36 -10.58
N CYS A 80 7.52 4.33 -10.81
CA CYS A 80 7.25 5.44 -9.91
C CYS A 80 6.00 5.17 -9.09
N TYR A 81 6.08 5.38 -7.77
CA TYR A 81 4.96 5.14 -6.85
C TYR A 81 4.47 6.43 -6.20
N CYS A 82 3.15 6.58 -6.05
CA CYS A 82 2.49 7.70 -5.40
C CYS A 82 1.18 7.25 -4.72
N ILE A 83 0.70 8.02 -3.75
CA ILE A 83 -0.59 7.77 -3.08
C ILE A 83 -1.75 7.81 -4.08
N ASP A 84 -2.67 6.86 -3.98
CA ASP A 84 -3.98 6.99 -4.61
C ASP A 84 -4.89 7.85 -3.74
N ALA A 85 -4.98 9.15 -4.05
CA ALA A 85 -5.73 10.10 -3.24
C ALA A 85 -7.21 9.72 -3.08
N ALA A 86 -7.84 9.17 -4.12
CA ALA A 86 -9.25 8.78 -4.07
C ALA A 86 -9.44 7.65 -3.04
N LYS A 87 -8.63 6.60 -3.14
CA LYS A 87 -8.70 5.48 -2.20
C LYS A 87 -8.27 5.86 -0.79
N TRP A 88 -7.29 6.74 -0.67
CA TRP A 88 -6.79 7.21 0.62
C TRP A 88 -7.85 7.97 1.42
N LEU A 89 -8.66 8.79 0.75
CA LEU A 89 -9.79 9.50 1.38
C LEU A 89 -10.87 8.54 1.88
N GLU A 90 -11.19 7.48 1.13
CA GLU A 90 -12.14 6.44 1.57
C GLU A 90 -11.67 5.73 2.85
N VAL A 91 -10.36 5.51 3.00
CA VAL A 91 -9.78 4.80 4.16
C VAL A 91 -9.65 5.69 5.39
N LYS A 92 -9.54 7.01 5.21
CA LYS A 92 -9.41 7.98 6.30
C LYS A 92 -10.75 8.36 6.96
N SER A 93 -11.86 8.15 6.24
CA SER A 93 -13.22 8.55 6.64
C SER A 93 -13.86 7.53 7.59
#